data_AF-A0A6A5GLW9-F1
#
_entry.id   AF-A0A6A5GLW9-F1
#
_cell.length_a   1.000
_cell.length_b   1.000
_cell.length_c   1.000
_cell.angle_alpha   90.00
_cell.angle_beta   90.00
_cell.angle_gamma   90.00
#
_symmetry.space_group_name_H-M   'P 1'
#
loop_
_entity.id
_entity.type
_entity.pdbx_description
1 polymer ?
#
loop_
_entity_poly.entity_id
_entity_poly.type
_entity_poly.pdbx_seq_one_letter_code
_entity_poly.pdbx_strand_id
1 'polypeptide(L)'
;MQNLKELHTAEAEDQDLEKNSTKVEKFPISTIIFTVIILFIAALFLFLGVTDYKTCPEDPRIYIWLNIVAILLFLERIISVTHVYTRVWFNNNCPEPTGMLVDKSVMKKWMKKHDQLNRRPLFPDLIWLIMVFLSAIGFVWLRVLPSGSSCDDLIFYSVVTFSSIILSATILFLSFICFECCLRKD
;
A
#
# COMPACT_ATOMS: atom_id res chain seq x y z
N MET A 1 38.78 38.96 16.12
CA MET A 1 38.56 37.56 15.69
C MET A 1 37.36 36.89 16.36
N GLN A 2 37.00 37.19 17.61
CA GLN A 2 35.82 36.60 18.27
C GLN A 2 34.48 36.92 17.58
N ASN A 3 34.26 38.18 17.18
CA ASN A 3 33.01 38.60 16.50
C ASN A 3 32.73 37.87 15.17
N LEU A 4 33.78 37.45 14.43
CA LEU A 4 33.59 36.73 13.17
C LEU A 4 33.13 35.29 13.42
N LYS A 5 33.61 34.69 14.52
CA LYS A 5 33.26 33.32 14.91
C LYS A 5 31.83 33.24 15.45
N GLU A 6 31.40 34.23 16.22
CA GLU A 6 30.03 34.34 16.70
C GLU A 6 29.03 34.59 15.55
N LEU A 7 29.40 35.45 14.58
CA LEU A 7 28.56 35.70 13.40
C LEU A 7 28.34 34.43 12.57
N HIS A 8 29.41 33.66 12.29
CA HIS A 8 29.28 32.39 11.56
C HIS A 8 28.53 31.30 12.34
N THR A 9 28.54 31.35 13.67
CA THR A 9 27.81 30.37 14.49
C THR A 9 26.32 30.68 14.52
N ALA A 10 25.95 31.97 14.63
CA ALA A 10 24.56 32.41 14.55
C ALA A 10 23.96 32.19 13.15
N GLU A 11 24.74 32.42 12.09
CA GLU A 11 24.31 32.20 10.70
C GLU A 11 24.15 30.71 10.38
N ALA A 12 24.96 29.84 10.99
CA ALA A 12 24.80 28.38 10.89
C ALA A 12 23.59 27.87 11.68
N GLU A 13 23.31 28.42 12.87
CA GLU A 13 22.10 28.09 13.64
C GLU A 13 20.83 28.54 12.93
N ASP A 14 20.80 29.75 12.35
CA ASP A 14 19.64 30.23 11.58
C ASP A 14 19.40 29.38 10.33
N GLN A 15 20.46 28.95 9.63
CA GLN A 15 20.33 28.05 8.47
C GLN A 15 19.82 26.65 8.87
N ASP A 16 20.26 26.11 10.01
CA ASP A 16 19.77 24.82 10.51
C ASP A 16 18.34 24.91 11.07
N LEU A 17 17.96 26.06 11.63
CA LEU A 17 16.59 26.35 12.08
C LEU A 17 15.63 26.52 10.89
N GLU A 18 16.05 27.24 9.85
CA GLU A 18 15.29 27.43 8.60
C GLU A 18 15.13 26.10 7.86
N LYS A 19 16.18 25.28 7.81
CA LYS A 19 16.18 23.94 7.20
C LYS A 19 15.33 22.91 7.95
N ASN A 20 15.19 23.04 9.27
CA ASN A 20 14.25 22.23 10.06
C ASN A 20 12.81 22.73 9.98
N SER A 21 12.60 24.05 9.85
CA SER A 21 11.27 24.67 9.70
C SER A 21 10.65 24.40 8.31
N THR A 22 11.47 24.20 7.28
CA THR A 22 11.04 23.86 5.90
C THR A 22 11.22 22.39 5.57
N LYS A 23 11.04 21.48 6.53
CA LYS A 23 11.08 20.04 6.26
C LYS A 23 9.79 19.59 5.56
N VAL A 24 9.64 19.94 4.29
CA VAL A 24 8.56 19.48 3.42
C VAL A 24 8.59 17.96 3.43
N GLU A 25 7.53 17.35 3.94
CA GLU A 25 7.37 15.90 3.89
C GLU A 25 7.28 15.50 2.42
N LYS A 26 8.20 14.62 2.01
CA LYS A 26 8.24 14.10 0.65
C LYS A 26 7.39 12.84 0.56
N PHE A 27 6.80 12.63 -0.61
CA PHE A 27 6.09 11.39 -0.87
C PHE A 27 7.09 10.20 -0.81
N PRO A 28 6.78 9.13 -0.05
CA PRO A 28 7.69 8.01 0.12
C PRO A 28 7.96 7.30 -1.20
N ILE A 29 9.23 7.24 -1.61
CA ILE A 29 9.68 6.60 -2.87
C ILE A 29 9.26 5.13 -2.93
N SER A 30 9.35 4.42 -1.79
CA SER A 30 8.92 3.03 -1.67
C SER A 30 7.46 2.85 -2.10
N THR A 31 6.56 3.75 -1.69
CA THR A 31 5.13 3.71 -2.09
C THR A 31 4.97 3.90 -3.59
N ILE A 32 5.78 4.75 -4.23
CA ILE A 32 5.75 4.95 -5.68
C ILE A 32 6.13 3.64 -6.40
N ILE A 33 7.26 3.04 -6.02
CA ILE A 33 7.77 1.81 -6.63
C ILE A 33 6.74 0.68 -6.48
N PHE A 34 6.23 0.45 -5.27
CA PHE A 34 5.21 -0.57 -5.03
C PHE A 34 3.92 -0.32 -5.81
N THR A 35 3.53 0.96 -5.95
CA THR A 35 2.35 1.32 -6.74
C THR A 35 2.54 0.97 -8.20
N VAL A 36 3.67 1.32 -8.81
CA VAL A 36 3.95 1.00 -10.22
C VAL A 36 3.92 -0.51 -10.48
N ILE A 37 4.57 -1.29 -9.62
CA ILE A 37 4.61 -2.76 -9.75
C ILE A 37 3.19 -3.36 -9.69
N ILE A 38 2.39 -2.92 -8.72
CA ILE A 38 1.05 -3.48 -8.53
C ILE A 38 0.08 -3.04 -9.62
N LEU A 39 0.18 -1.80 -10.10
CA LEU A 39 -0.60 -1.35 -11.25
C LEU A 39 -0.23 -2.12 -12.52
N PHE A 40 1.05 -2.47 -12.70
CA PHE A 40 1.47 -3.33 -13.81
C PHE A 40 0.83 -4.72 -13.72
N ILE A 41 0.85 -5.36 -12.55
CA ILE A 41 0.19 -6.67 -12.32
C ILE A 41 -1.32 -6.56 -12.57
N ALA A 42 -1.98 -5.52 -12.03
CA ALA A 42 -3.41 -5.31 -12.22
C ALA A 42 -3.78 -5.10 -13.69
N ALA A 43 -2.98 -4.34 -14.44
CA ALA A 43 -3.16 -4.13 -15.87
C ALA A 43 -2.98 -5.44 -16.65
N LEU A 44 -1.99 -6.27 -16.30
CA LEU A 44 -1.82 -7.59 -16.90
C LEU A 44 -3.02 -8.49 -16.66
N PHE A 45 -3.57 -8.51 -15.43
CA PHE A 45 -4.73 -9.34 -15.11
C PHE A 45 -5.99 -8.86 -15.82
N LEU A 46 -6.18 -7.55 -15.94
CA LEU A 46 -7.28 -6.99 -16.71
C LEU A 46 -7.13 -7.34 -18.20
N PHE A 47 -5.93 -7.20 -18.76
CA PHE A 47 -5.65 -7.58 -20.14
C PHE A 47 -5.98 -9.06 -20.41
N LEU A 48 -5.46 -9.96 -19.57
CA LEU A 48 -5.75 -11.40 -19.68
C LEU A 48 -7.21 -11.75 -19.41
N GLY A 49 -7.90 -10.96 -18.58
CA GLY A 49 -9.30 -11.17 -18.23
C GLY A 49 -10.30 -10.67 -19.27
N VAL A 50 -9.90 -9.76 -20.16
CA VAL A 50 -10.79 -9.14 -21.17
C VAL A 50 -10.48 -9.62 -22.58
N THR A 51 -9.23 -10.03 -22.85
CA THR A 51 -8.83 -10.47 -24.18
C THR A 51 -8.96 -11.97 -24.33
N ASP A 52 -9.59 -12.40 -25.42
CA ASP A 52 -9.49 -13.77 -25.92
C ASP A 52 -8.11 -13.93 -26.60
N TYR A 53 -7.05 -13.83 -25.79
CA TYR A 53 -5.66 -13.88 -26.26
C TYR A 53 -5.33 -15.22 -26.93
N LYS A 54 -6.09 -16.29 -26.65
CA LYS A 54 -6.07 -17.56 -27.38
C LYS A 54 -7.46 -18.21 -27.49
N THR A 55 -7.69 -18.89 -28.61
CA THR A 55 -8.89 -19.71 -28.89
C THR A 55 -8.82 -21.07 -28.20
N CYS A 56 -8.69 -21.07 -26.87
CA CYS A 56 -8.73 -22.28 -26.06
C CYS A 56 -10.04 -22.32 -25.28
N PRO A 57 -10.63 -23.50 -25.04
CA PRO A 57 -11.80 -23.63 -24.19
C PRO A 57 -11.37 -23.48 -22.72
N GLU A 58 -11.09 -22.26 -22.30
CA GLU A 58 -10.84 -21.93 -20.90
C GLU A 58 -12.16 -21.71 -20.15
N ASP A 59 -12.16 -22.03 -18.86
CA ASP A 59 -13.31 -21.80 -18.00
C ASP A 59 -13.54 -20.28 -17.84
N PRO A 60 -14.71 -19.74 -18.24
CA PRO A 60 -14.99 -18.31 -18.17
C PRO A 60 -14.90 -17.74 -16.75
N ARG A 61 -14.96 -18.59 -15.72
CA ARG A 61 -14.77 -18.21 -14.32
C ARG A 61 -13.38 -17.64 -14.03
N ILE A 62 -12.35 -18.07 -14.76
CA ILE A 62 -10.97 -17.59 -14.57
C ILE A 62 -10.82 -16.16 -15.05
N TYR A 63 -11.41 -15.81 -16.20
CA TYR A 63 -11.43 -14.43 -16.69
C TYR A 63 -12.18 -13.50 -15.73
N ILE A 64 -13.32 -13.95 -15.19
CA ILE A 64 -14.05 -13.20 -14.17
C ILE A 64 -13.18 -13.00 -12.93
N TRP A 65 -12.47 -14.03 -12.49
CA TRP A 65 -11.55 -13.94 -11.35
C TRP A 65 -10.44 -12.91 -11.58
N LEU A 66 -9.78 -12.96 -12.74
CA LEU A 66 -8.70 -12.03 -13.10
C LEU A 66 -9.18 -10.58 -13.08
N ASN A 67 -10.37 -10.31 -13.63
CA ASN A 67 -10.97 -8.98 -13.60
C ASN A 67 -11.27 -8.50 -12.17
N ILE A 68 -11.87 -9.37 -11.34
CA ILE A 68 -12.17 -9.02 -9.93
C ILE A 68 -10.89 -8.70 -9.17
N VAL A 69 -9.86 -9.55 -9.30
CA VAL A 69 -8.57 -9.35 -8.65
C VAL A 69 -7.89 -8.08 -9.14
N ALA A 70 -7.92 -7.81 -10.45
CA ALA A 70 -7.38 -6.57 -11.01
C ALA A 70 -8.06 -5.33 -10.43
N ILE A 71 -9.40 -5.30 -10.37
CA ILE A 71 -10.17 -4.19 -9.82
C ILE A 71 -9.84 -3.97 -8.34
N LEU A 72 -9.74 -5.05 -7.56
CA LEU A 72 -9.38 -4.96 -6.14
C LEU A 72 -7.96 -4.40 -5.94
N LEU A 73 -6.99 -4.79 -6.78
CA LEU A 73 -5.65 -4.22 -6.75
C LEU A 73 -5.66 -2.71 -7.06
N PHE A 74 -6.42 -2.28 -8.07
CA PHE A 74 -6.58 -0.85 -8.37
C PHE A 74 -7.21 -0.10 -7.19
N LEU A 75 -8.29 -0.61 -6.61
CA LEU A 75 -8.97 0.01 -5.48
C LEU A 75 -8.07 0.13 -4.26
N GLU A 76 -7.34 -0.93 -3.91
CA GLU A 76 -6.40 -0.93 -2.79
C GLU A 76 -5.29 0.11 -3.00
N ARG A 77 -4.71 0.17 -4.21
CA ARG A 77 -3.68 1.16 -4.54
C ARG A 77 -4.21 2.59 -4.50
N ILE A 78 -5.40 2.86 -5.05
CA ILE A 78 -6.01 4.20 -5.03
C ILE A 78 -6.20 4.65 -3.58
N ILE A 79 -6.79 3.81 -2.72
CA ILE A 79 -7.02 4.15 -1.31
C ILE A 79 -5.69 4.40 -0.59
N SER A 80 -4.69 3.54 -0.79
CA SER A 80 -3.38 3.68 -0.16
C SER A 80 -2.65 4.96 -0.59
N VAL A 81 -2.62 5.25 -1.90
CA VAL A 81 -1.96 6.45 -2.44
C VAL A 81 -2.68 7.71 -1.99
N THR A 82 -4.02 7.74 -2.05
CA THR A 82 -4.82 8.87 -1.57
C THR A 82 -4.59 9.13 -0.09
N HIS A 83 -4.48 8.08 0.72
CA HIS A 83 -4.18 8.23 2.15
C HIS A 83 -2.80 8.87 2.39
N VAL A 84 -1.75 8.36 1.74
CA VAL A 84 -0.38 8.92 1.84
C VAL A 84 -0.34 10.35 1.31
N TYR A 85 -0.99 10.61 0.18
CA TYR A 85 -1.09 11.94 -0.39
C TYR A 85 -1.78 12.92 0.57
N THR A 86 -2.89 12.51 1.19
CA THR A 86 -3.63 13.37 2.13
C THR A 86 -2.81 13.66 3.38
N ARG A 87 -2.04 12.68 3.87
CA ARG A 87 -1.11 12.86 4.99
C ARG A 87 -0.02 13.87 4.66
N VAL A 88 0.68 13.67 3.55
CA VAL A 88 1.76 14.57 3.09
C VAL A 88 1.23 15.97 2.82
N TRP A 89 0.07 16.08 2.18
CA TRP A 89 -0.59 17.36 1.94
C TRP A 89 -0.94 18.05 3.26
N PHE A 90 -1.50 17.32 4.23
CA PHE A 90 -1.85 17.88 5.53
C PHE A 90 -0.61 18.39 6.28
N ASN A 91 0.47 17.61 6.32
CA ASN A 91 1.69 17.99 7.01
C ASN A 91 2.38 19.20 6.36
N ASN A 92 2.28 19.34 5.03
CA ASN A 92 2.88 20.46 4.31
C ASN A 92 2.01 21.73 4.29
N ASN A 93 0.67 21.61 4.36
CA ASN A 93 -0.25 22.74 4.18
C ASN A 93 -1.02 23.14 5.45
N CYS A 94 -1.00 22.32 6.50
CA CYS A 94 -1.70 22.56 7.76
C CYS A 94 -0.72 22.47 8.94
N PRO A 95 0.16 23.48 9.13
CA PRO A 95 1.13 23.48 10.21
C PRO A 95 0.43 23.39 11.57
N GLU A 96 1.17 22.89 12.56
CA GLU A 96 0.69 22.82 13.94
C GLU A 96 0.27 24.22 14.41
N PRO A 97 -0.94 24.39 14.99
CA PRO A 97 -1.39 25.70 15.44
C PRO A 97 -0.63 26.11 16.71
N THR A 98 0.37 26.97 16.55
CA THR A 98 1.22 27.48 17.65
C THR A 98 0.77 28.87 18.11
N GLY A 99 0.69 29.10 19.43
CA GLY A 99 0.44 30.42 20.01
C GLY A 99 -0.41 30.40 21.29
N MET A 100 -0.22 31.42 22.14
CA MET A 100 -0.90 31.55 23.45
C MET A 100 -2.42 31.81 23.32
N LEU A 101 -2.90 32.19 22.13
CA LEU A 101 -4.30 32.51 21.80
C LEU A 101 -4.99 31.45 20.93
N VAL A 102 -4.37 30.30 20.70
CA VAL A 102 -5.00 29.23 19.91
C VAL A 102 -6.18 28.66 20.69
N ASP A 103 -7.37 28.78 20.11
CA ASP A 103 -8.57 28.18 20.68
C ASP A 103 -8.37 26.67 20.86
N LYS A 104 -8.65 26.16 22.08
CA LYS A 104 -8.59 24.74 22.41
C LYS A 104 -9.41 23.89 21.44
N SER A 105 -10.49 24.44 20.88
CA SER A 105 -11.33 23.73 19.91
C SER A 105 -10.59 23.48 18.58
N VAL A 106 -9.78 24.44 18.14
CA VAL A 106 -8.98 24.37 16.91
C VAL A 106 -7.85 23.37 17.07
N MET A 107 -7.11 23.46 18.18
CA MET A 107 -6.05 22.51 18.52
C MET A 107 -6.60 21.07 18.58
N LYS A 108 -7.73 20.86 19.26
CA LYS A 108 -8.37 19.54 19.35
C LYS A 108 -8.79 18.98 17.99
N LYS A 109 -9.31 19.82 17.08
CA LYS A 109 -9.67 19.40 15.72
C LYS A 109 -8.42 19.04 14.90
N TRP A 110 -7.36 19.82 15.00
CA TRP A 110 -6.09 19.56 14.34
C TRP A 110 -5.48 18.23 14.83
N MET A 111 -5.37 18.05 16.14
CA MET A 111 -4.86 16.80 16.75
C MET A 111 -5.68 15.58 16.33
N LYS A 112 -7.02 15.68 16.34
CA LYS A 112 -7.89 14.57 15.93
C LYS A 112 -7.65 14.19 14.46
N LYS A 113 -7.52 15.19 13.57
CA LYS A 113 -7.28 14.95 12.14
C LYS A 113 -5.87 14.40 11.89
N HIS A 114 -4.86 14.94 12.56
CA HIS A 114 -3.50 14.46 12.51
C HIS A 114 -3.39 12.99 12.98
N ASP A 115 -4.02 12.65 14.11
CA ASP A 115 -4.10 11.27 14.61
C ASP A 115 -4.83 10.34 13.63
N GLN A 116 -5.96 10.80 13.05
CA GLN A 116 -6.67 10.04 12.03
C GLN A 116 -5.83 9.75 10.79
N LEU A 117 -5.05 10.72 10.31
CA LEU A 117 -4.16 10.55 9.15
C LEU A 117 -2.91 9.73 9.47
N ASN A 118 -2.47 9.71 10.73
CA ASN A 118 -1.32 8.93 11.15
C ASN A 118 -1.68 7.44 11.36
N ARG A 119 -2.93 7.16 11.77
CA ARG A 119 -3.46 5.80 11.87
C ARG A 119 -3.47 5.08 10.52
N ARG A 120 -3.32 3.76 10.56
CA ARG A 120 -3.42 2.91 9.38
C ARG A 120 -4.89 2.78 8.96
N PRO A 121 -5.25 3.02 7.70
CA PRO A 121 -6.64 2.89 7.25
C PRO A 121 -7.09 1.43 7.29
N LEU A 122 -8.34 1.19 7.70
CA LEU A 122 -8.92 -0.16 7.80
C LEU A 122 -9.30 -0.75 6.43
N PHE A 123 -9.62 0.09 5.44
CA PHE A 123 -10.11 -0.36 4.14
C PHE A 123 -9.10 -1.21 3.35
N PRO A 124 -7.80 -0.86 3.26
CA PRO A 124 -6.81 -1.70 2.60
C PRO A 124 -6.67 -3.09 3.25
N ASP A 125 -6.82 -3.19 4.57
CA ASP A 125 -6.77 -4.48 5.27
C ASP A 125 -7.98 -5.37 4.93
N LEU A 126 -9.16 -4.77 4.79
CA LEU A 126 -10.35 -5.49 4.31
C LEU A 126 -10.15 -5.99 2.87
N ILE A 127 -9.61 -5.16 1.99
CA ILE A 127 -9.33 -5.57 0.61
C ILE A 127 -8.30 -6.69 0.59
N TRP A 128 -7.24 -6.58 1.40
CA TRP A 128 -6.24 -7.64 1.52
C TRP A 128 -6.85 -8.97 1.98
N LEU A 129 -7.77 -8.95 2.94
CA LEU A 129 -8.46 -10.16 3.39
C LEU A 129 -9.31 -10.79 2.27
N ILE A 130 -10.02 -9.97 1.49
CA ILE A 130 -10.78 -10.43 0.32
C ILE A 130 -9.82 -11.07 -0.70
N MET A 131 -8.64 -10.49 -0.90
CA MET A 131 -7.63 -11.02 -1.84
C MET A 131 -7.10 -12.39 -1.39
N VAL A 132 -6.90 -12.61 -0.09
CA VAL A 132 -6.53 -13.93 0.46
C VAL A 132 -7.61 -14.97 0.16
N PHE A 133 -8.88 -14.61 0.36
CA PHE A 133 -10.00 -15.50 0.07
C PHE A 133 -10.08 -15.84 -1.43
N LEU A 134 -9.91 -14.84 -2.30
CA LEU A 134 -9.86 -15.04 -3.75
C LEU A 134 -8.67 -15.90 -4.18
N SER A 135 -7.50 -15.77 -3.54
CA SER A 135 -6.34 -16.64 -3.81
C SER A 135 -6.61 -18.10 -3.44
N ALA A 136 -7.32 -18.36 -2.34
CA ALA A 136 -7.74 -19.72 -2.00
C ALA A 136 -8.71 -20.30 -3.05
N ILE A 137 -9.68 -19.50 -3.51
CA ILE A 137 -10.60 -19.90 -4.58
C ILE A 137 -9.84 -20.18 -5.88
N GLY A 138 -8.90 -19.32 -6.25
CA GLY A 138 -8.06 -19.49 -7.44
C GLY A 138 -7.31 -20.82 -7.43
N PHE A 139 -6.74 -21.21 -6.28
CA PHE A 139 -6.10 -22.52 -6.11
C PHE A 139 -7.04 -23.71 -6.29
N VAL A 140 -8.29 -23.61 -5.81
CA VAL A 140 -9.28 -24.68 -5.98
C VAL A 140 -9.68 -24.81 -7.45
N TRP A 141 -9.88 -23.70 -8.15
CA TRP A 141 -10.24 -23.71 -9.57
C TRP A 141 -9.11 -24.22 -10.47
N LEU A 142 -7.86 -23.94 -10.12
CA LEU A 142 -6.69 -24.50 -10.81
C LEU A 142 -6.61 -26.04 -10.75
N ARG A 143 -7.21 -26.68 -9.74
CA ARG A 143 -7.28 -28.16 -9.63
C ARG A 143 -8.36 -28.79 -10.52
N VAL A 144 -9.32 -27.99 -10.97
CA VAL A 144 -10.44 -28.45 -11.83
C VAL A 144 -10.06 -28.37 -13.31
N LEU A 145 -9.02 -27.60 -13.65
CA LEU A 145 -8.50 -27.51 -15.01
C LEU A 145 -7.85 -28.86 -15.42
N PRO A 146 -8.20 -29.42 -16.59
CA PRO A 146 -7.59 -30.66 -17.07
C PRO A 146 -6.10 -30.42 -17.30
N SER A 147 -5.26 -31.08 -16.49
CA SER A 147 -3.82 -31.10 -16.64
C SER A 147 -3.45 -31.84 -17.93
N GLY A 148 -3.11 -31.13 -19.02
CA GLY A 148 -2.55 -31.81 -20.19
C GLY A 148 -2.73 -31.18 -21.57
N SER A 149 -3.39 -30.03 -21.74
CA SER A 149 -3.37 -29.31 -23.02
C SER A 149 -2.65 -27.99 -22.84
N SER A 150 -1.55 -27.76 -23.56
CA SER A 150 -0.66 -26.58 -23.57
C SER A 150 -1.32 -25.26 -23.99
N CYS A 151 -2.58 -25.05 -23.62
CA CYS A 151 -3.43 -24.04 -24.20
C CYS A 151 -3.23 -22.68 -23.53
N ASP A 152 -3.02 -22.57 -22.21
CA ASP A 152 -2.75 -21.25 -21.59
C ASP A 152 -1.90 -21.27 -20.32
N ASP A 153 -0.64 -21.65 -20.53
CA ASP A 153 0.43 -21.56 -19.53
C ASP A 153 0.54 -20.16 -18.91
N LEU A 154 0.34 -19.09 -19.67
CA LEU A 154 0.47 -17.72 -19.15
C LEU A 154 -0.58 -17.42 -18.08
N ILE A 155 -1.83 -17.81 -18.30
CA ILE A 155 -2.93 -17.61 -17.34
C ILE A 155 -2.72 -18.53 -16.14
N PHE A 156 -2.40 -19.80 -16.39
CA PHE A 156 -2.11 -20.77 -15.34
C PHE A 156 -0.97 -20.30 -14.41
N TYR A 157 0.20 -19.96 -14.97
CA TYR A 157 1.34 -19.49 -14.19
C TYR A 157 1.06 -18.16 -13.50
N SER A 158 0.31 -17.24 -14.12
CA SER A 158 -0.05 -15.96 -13.51
C SER A 158 -0.93 -16.16 -12.26
N VAL A 159 -1.99 -16.96 -12.37
CA VAL A 159 -2.92 -17.24 -11.26
C VAL A 159 -2.22 -18.04 -10.16
N VAL A 160 -1.45 -19.06 -10.51
CA VAL A 160 -0.67 -19.87 -9.55
C VAL A 160 0.34 -19.00 -8.81
N THR A 161 1.14 -18.23 -9.53
CA THR A 161 2.20 -17.40 -8.94
C THR A 161 1.59 -16.36 -8.01
N PHE A 162 0.56 -15.65 -8.45
CA PHE A 162 -0.10 -14.65 -7.64
C PHE A 162 -0.73 -15.23 -6.37
N SER A 163 -1.50 -16.30 -6.52
CA SER A 163 -2.16 -16.95 -5.38
C SER A 163 -1.13 -17.51 -4.40
N SER A 164 -0.02 -18.06 -4.89
CA SER A 164 1.08 -18.55 -4.05
C SER A 164 1.75 -17.44 -3.25
N ILE A 165 1.98 -16.27 -3.87
CA ILE A 165 2.57 -15.11 -3.20
C ILE A 165 1.65 -14.61 -2.08
N ILE A 166 0.36 -14.47 -2.34
CA ILE A 166 -0.61 -13.97 -1.34
C ILE A 166 -0.75 -14.94 -0.16
N LEU A 167 -0.89 -16.25 -0.44
CA LEU A 167 -1.02 -17.25 0.62
C LEU A 167 0.27 -17.40 1.43
N SER A 168 1.44 -17.42 0.79
CA SER A 168 2.72 -17.49 1.51
C SER A 168 2.95 -16.25 2.38
N ALA A 169 2.67 -15.05 1.88
CA ALA A 169 2.73 -13.83 2.68
C ALA A 169 1.80 -13.88 3.90
N THR A 170 0.59 -14.43 3.73
CA THR A 170 -0.39 -14.62 4.82
C THR A 170 0.13 -15.58 5.87
N ILE A 171 0.68 -16.74 5.45
CA ILE A 171 1.25 -17.73 6.37
C ILE A 171 2.42 -17.14 7.14
N LEU A 172 3.32 -16.41 6.47
CA LEU A 172 4.45 -15.74 7.12
C LEU A 172 3.97 -14.71 8.15
N PHE A 173 2.99 -13.88 7.81
CA PHE A 173 2.43 -12.89 8.73
C PHE A 173 1.78 -13.53 9.96
N LEU A 174 1.00 -14.60 9.77
CA LEU A 174 0.39 -15.34 10.87
C LEU A 174 1.44 -16.04 11.75
N SER A 175 2.48 -16.60 11.13
CA SER A 175 3.57 -17.26 11.85
C SER A 175 4.35 -16.26 12.72
N PHE A 176 4.59 -15.05 12.20
CA PHE A 176 5.23 -13.98 12.94
C PHE A 176 4.39 -13.53 14.14
N ILE A 177 3.08 -13.32 13.95
CA ILE A 177 2.18 -12.98 15.06
C ILE A 177 2.17 -14.08 16.12
N CYS A 178 2.09 -15.34 15.69
CA CYS A 178 2.10 -16.49 16.59
C CYS A 178 3.40 -16.54 17.41
N PHE A 179 4.55 -16.31 16.75
CA PHE A 179 5.86 -16.27 17.40
C PHE A 179 5.97 -15.16 18.44
N GLU A 180 5.57 -13.93 18.10
CA GLU A 180 5.52 -12.79 19.03
C GLU A 180 4.57 -13.04 20.21
N CYS A 181 3.40 -13.64 19.96
CA CYS A 181 2.46 -14.01 21.02
C CYS A 181 3.00 -15.10 21.94
N CYS A 182 3.77 -16.05 21.41
CA CYS A 182 4.43 -17.09 22.19
C CYS A 182 5.58 -16.51 23.02
N LEU A 183 6.45 -15.67 22.45
CA LEU A 183 7.57 -15.05 23.15
C LEU A 183 7.15 -14.07 24.26
N ARG A 184 6.03 -13.37 24.09
CA ARG A 184 5.51 -12.43 25.09
C ARG A 184 4.95 -13.14 26.34
N LYS A 185 4.77 -14.46 26.27
CA LYS A 185 4.14 -15.24 27.35
C LYS A 185 5.15 -15.80 28.36
N ASP A 186 6.45 -15.67 28.07
CA ASP A 186 7.57 -15.99 28.97
C ASP A 186 8.15 -14.72 29.61
#